data_AF-A0A399JF50-F1
#
_entry.id   AF-A0A399JF50-F1
#
_cell.length_a   1.000
_cell.length_b   1.000
_cell.length_c   1.000
_cell.angle_alpha   90.00
_cell.angle_beta   90.00
_cell.angle_gamma   90.00
#
_symmetry.space_group_name_H-M   'P 1'
#
loop_
_entity.id
_entity.type
_entity.pdbx_description
1 polymer ?
#
loop_
_entity_poly.entity_id
_entity_poly.type
_entity_poly.pdbx_seq_one_letter_code
_entity_poly.pdbx_strand_id
1 'polypeptide(L)'
;MSEVTSVPAELGSLVESIKELGEYCTALKDGAGGFAYMLPNDWQGPAMGAFIGAFAAWETGAEELIQAAAALFDQADLAKKTYESTGEALTIAWNDFSSQLG
;
A
#
# COMPACT_ATOMS: atom_id res chain seq x y z
N MET A 1 8.74 25.87 -10.04
CA MET A 1 9.81 24.95 -9.59
C MET A 1 9.53 24.33 -8.23
N SER A 2 8.83 24.98 -7.28
CA SER A 2 8.50 24.32 -5.99
C SER A 2 7.56 23.12 -6.15
N GLU A 3 6.60 23.17 -7.08
CA GLU A 3 5.69 22.04 -7.35
C GLU A 3 6.43 20.81 -7.91
N VAL A 4 7.53 21.01 -8.63
CA VAL A 4 8.36 19.93 -9.19
C VAL A 4 9.06 19.12 -8.09
N THR A 5 9.28 19.73 -6.90
CA THR A 5 9.91 19.06 -5.77
C THR A 5 8.94 18.71 -4.64
N SER A 6 7.83 19.44 -4.48
CA SER A 6 6.86 19.17 -3.40
C SER A 6 5.94 17.99 -3.71
N VAL A 7 5.48 17.83 -4.95
CA VAL A 7 4.58 16.74 -5.33
C VAL A 7 5.24 15.36 -5.20
N PRO A 8 6.51 15.14 -5.63
CA PRO A 8 7.21 13.89 -5.36
C PRO A 8 7.39 13.58 -3.86
N ALA A 9 7.55 14.60 -3.01
CA ALA A 9 7.71 14.41 -1.57
C ALA A 9 6.40 13.97 -0.90
N GLU A 10 5.28 14.60 -1.26
CA GLU A 10 3.93 14.22 -0.80
C GLU A 10 3.57 12.81 -1.27
N LEU A 11 3.84 12.49 -2.54
CA LEU A 11 3.66 11.15 -3.08
C LEU A 11 4.58 10.13 -2.40
N GLY A 12 5.81 10.51 -2.04
CA GLY A 12 6.71 9.68 -1.24
C GLY A 12 6.11 9.30 0.11
N SER A 13 5.59 10.29 0.85
CA SER A 13 4.91 10.03 2.13
C SER A 13 3.68 9.13 1.97
N LEU A 14 2.89 9.33 0.91
CA LEU A 14 1.71 8.53 0.63
C LEU A 14 2.08 7.06 0.34
N VAL A 15 3.08 6.85 -0.52
CA VAL A 15 3.59 5.52 -0.87
C VAL A 15 4.04 4.76 0.39
N GLU A 16 4.76 5.43 1.29
CA GLU A 16 5.22 4.84 2.54
C GLU A 16 4.06 4.48 3.47
N SER A 17 3.07 5.37 3.64
CA SER A 17 1.87 5.08 4.44
C SER A 17 1.05 3.92 3.90
N ILE A 18 0.90 3.80 2.57
CA ILE A 18 0.15 2.68 1.96
C ILE A 18 0.92 1.36 2.15
N LYS A 19 2.25 1.40 2.05
CA LYS A 19 3.09 0.23 2.31
C LYS A 19 2.93 -0.27 3.75
N GLU A 20 3.03 0.64 4.73
CA GLU A 20 2.82 0.32 6.15
C GLU A 20 1.42 -0.24 6.41
N LEU A 21 0.39 0.29 5.73
CA LEU A 21 -0.97 -0.23 5.81
C LEU A 21 -1.06 -1.68 5.30
N GLY A 22 -0.44 -1.99 4.16
CA GLY A 22 -0.41 -3.35 3.61
C GLY A 22 0.32 -4.34 4.53
N GLU A 23 1.44 -3.92 5.11
CA GLU A 23 2.20 -4.70 6.09
C GLU A 23 1.36 -4.96 7.36
N TYR A 24 0.66 -3.93 7.86
CA TYR A 24 -0.23 -4.05 9.00
C TYR A 24 -1.39 -5.01 8.74
N CYS A 25 -2.06 -4.90 7.60
CA CYS A 25 -3.16 -5.79 7.23
C CYS A 25 -2.69 -7.26 7.12
N THR A 26 -1.50 -7.47 6.57
CA THR A 26 -0.88 -8.81 6.49
C THR A 26 -0.60 -9.36 7.89
N ALA A 27 0.05 -8.57 8.76
CA ALA A 27 0.34 -8.99 10.13
C ALA A 27 -0.91 -9.29 10.95
N LEU A 28 -1.98 -8.50 10.75
CA LEU A 28 -3.27 -8.72 11.40
C LEU A 28 -3.91 -10.03 10.93
N LYS A 29 -3.88 -10.30 9.61
CA LYS A 29 -4.38 -11.54 9.02
C LYS A 29 -3.64 -12.76 9.58
N ASP A 30 -2.31 -12.73 9.56
CA ASP A 30 -1.46 -13.82 10.02
C ASP A 30 -1.66 -14.08 11.53
N GLY A 31 -1.73 -13.00 12.33
CA GLY A 31 -1.96 -13.10 13.77
C GLY A 31 -3.31 -13.75 14.09
N ALA A 32 -4.39 -13.26 13.47
CA ALA A 32 -5.72 -13.83 13.70
C ALA A 32 -5.85 -15.26 13.16
N GLY A 33 -5.22 -15.57 12.02
CA GLY A 33 -5.12 -16.93 11.49
C GLY A 33 -4.45 -17.88 12.47
N GLY A 34 -3.33 -17.48 13.07
CA GLY A 34 -2.67 -18.24 14.12
C GLY A 34 -3.60 -18.58 15.30
N PHE A 35 -4.38 -17.62 15.79
CA PHE A 35 -5.37 -17.86 16.85
C PHE A 35 -6.50 -18.79 16.39
N ALA A 36 -7.03 -18.58 15.19
CA ALA A 36 -8.12 -19.38 14.64
C ALA A 36 -7.73 -20.86 14.46
N TYR A 37 -6.47 -21.16 14.11
CA TYR A 37 -5.97 -22.53 13.98
C TYR A 37 -5.73 -23.23 15.33
N MET A 38 -5.53 -22.50 16.43
CA MET A 38 -5.30 -23.08 17.75
C MET A 38 -6.62 -23.40 18.49
N LEU A 39 -7.66 -22.59 18.27
CA LEU A 39 -8.95 -22.71 18.94
C LEU A 39 -9.66 -24.09 18.82
N PRO A 40 -9.60 -24.85 17.71
CA PRO A 40 -10.31 -26.13 17.59
C PRO A 40 -9.85 -27.20 18.59
N ASN A 41 -8.65 -27.08 19.15
CA ASN A 41 -8.11 -28.04 20.11
C ASN A 41 -8.72 -27.86 21.51
N ASP A 42 -9.09 -26.63 21.87
CA ASP A 42 -9.54 -26.27 23.23
C ASP A 42 -11.02 -25.86 23.29
N TRP A 43 -11.64 -25.54 22.14
CA TRP A 43 -13.02 -25.08 22.05
C TRP A 43 -13.81 -25.86 21.00
N GLN A 44 -14.89 -26.53 21.44
CA GLN A 44 -15.76 -27.34 20.59
C GLN A 44 -17.24 -26.96 20.77
N GLY A 45 -18.05 -27.32 19.78
CA GLY A 45 -19.50 -27.14 19.79
C GLY A 45 -20.00 -26.11 18.76
N PRO A 46 -21.32 -25.79 18.78
CA PRO A 46 -21.95 -24.94 17.77
C PRO A 46 -21.36 -23.53 17.67
N ALA A 47 -20.89 -22.97 18.79
CA ALA A 47 -20.23 -21.66 18.83
C ALA A 47 -18.89 -21.66 18.07
N MET A 48 -18.14 -22.77 18.11
CA MET A 48 -16.90 -22.91 17.34
C MET A 48 -17.19 -22.93 15.83
N GLY A 49 -18.22 -23.67 15.40
CA GLY A 49 -18.64 -23.68 14.00
C GLY A 49 -19.07 -22.30 13.50
N ALA A 50 -19.80 -21.55 14.31
CA ALA A 50 -20.18 -20.17 14.00
C ALA A 50 -18.96 -19.23 13.92
N PHE A 51 -17.99 -19.38 14.84
CA PHE A 51 -16.74 -18.63 14.81
C PHE A 51 -15.93 -18.92 13.54
N ILE A 52 -15.71 -20.19 13.17
CA ILE A 52 -14.97 -20.55 11.95
C ILE A 52 -15.62 -19.95 10.71
N GLY A 53 -16.96 -20.01 10.61
CA GLY A 53 -17.69 -19.42 9.50
C GLY A 53 -17.50 -17.89 9.42
N ALA A 54 -17.61 -17.20 10.56
CA ALA A 54 -17.37 -15.76 10.63
C ALA A 54 -15.90 -15.40 10.33
N PHE A 55 -14.95 -16.21 10.82
CA PHE A 55 -13.53 -16.04 10.59
C PHE A 55 -13.17 -16.19 9.10
N ALA A 56 -13.72 -17.19 8.41
CA ALA A 56 -13.48 -17.36 6.97
C ALA A 56 -13.99 -16.18 6.13
N ALA A 57 -15.16 -15.62 6.48
CA ALA A 57 -15.67 -14.41 5.85
C ALA A 57 -14.79 -13.20 6.14
N TRP A 58 -14.32 -13.05 7.38
CA TRP A 58 -13.38 -12.00 7.76
C TRP A 58 -12.03 -12.13 7.04
N GLU A 59 -11.47 -13.33 6.95
CA GLU A 59 -10.19 -13.61 6.30
C GLU A 59 -10.22 -13.24 4.81
N THR A 60 -11.35 -13.54 4.15
CA THR A 60 -11.57 -13.13 2.75
C THR A 60 -11.55 -11.61 2.61
N GLY A 61 -12.25 -10.88 3.48
CA GLY A 61 -12.24 -9.42 3.46
C GLY A 61 -10.87 -8.82 3.82
N ALA A 62 -10.12 -9.47 4.71
CA ALA A 62 -8.74 -9.06 5.03
C ALA A 62 -7.81 -9.21 3.82
N GLU A 63 -7.95 -10.30 3.05
CA GLU A 63 -7.21 -10.51 1.80
C GLU A 63 -7.57 -9.44 0.75
N GLU A 64 -8.85 -9.11 0.59
CA GLU A 64 -9.30 -8.05 -0.31
C GLU A 64 -8.71 -6.68 0.06
N LEU A 65 -8.61 -6.37 1.36
CA LEU A 65 -7.97 -5.14 1.84
C LEU A 65 -6.47 -5.10 1.53
N ILE A 66 -5.76 -6.22 1.69
CA ILE A 66 -4.34 -6.32 1.32
C ILE A 66 -4.15 -6.05 -0.17
N GLN A 67 -4.99 -6.65 -1.02
CA GLN A 67 -4.93 -6.47 -2.46
C GLN A 67 -5.26 -5.04 -2.88
N ALA A 68 -6.26 -4.41 -2.25
CA ALA A 68 -6.59 -3.02 -2.49
C ALA A 68 -5.45 -2.07 -2.08
N ALA A 69 -4.78 -2.32 -0.95
CA ALA A 69 -3.62 -1.56 -0.52
C ALA A 69 -2.46 -1.70 -1.53
N ALA A 70 -2.18 -2.92 -2.01
CA ALA A 70 -1.17 -3.15 -3.04
C ALA A 70 -1.47 -2.39 -4.35
N ALA A 71 -2.73 -2.42 -4.81
CA ALA A 71 -3.14 -1.69 -6.01
C ALA A 71 -3.01 -0.17 -5.86
N LEU A 72 -3.30 0.37 -4.66
CA LEU A 72 -3.10 1.79 -4.36
C LEU A 72 -1.62 2.16 -4.33
N PHE A 73 -0.77 1.29 -3.77
CA PHE A 73 0.68 1.48 -3.76
C PHE A 73 1.22 1.58 -5.19
N ASP A 74 0.85 0.65 -6.07
CA ASP A 74 1.31 0.64 -7.46
C ASP A 74 0.91 1.93 -8.21
N GLN A 75 -0.30 2.43 -7.97
CA GLN A 75 -0.76 3.68 -8.56
C GLN A 75 0.01 4.89 -8.03
N ALA A 76 0.24 4.97 -6.71
CA ALA A 76 0.96 6.08 -6.09
C ALA A 76 2.45 6.09 -6.51
N ASP A 77 3.07 4.92 -6.58
CA ASP A 77 4.46 4.76 -7.03
C ASP A 77 4.61 5.11 -8.52
N LEU A 78 3.66 4.71 -9.37
CA LEU A 78 3.64 5.11 -10.78
C LEU A 78 3.48 6.63 -10.94
N ALA A 79 2.58 7.25 -10.17
CA ALA A 79 2.39 8.69 -10.19
C ALA A 79 3.68 9.42 -9.77
N LYS A 80 4.33 8.95 -8.69
CA LYS A 80 5.60 9.49 -8.21
C LYS A 80 6.69 9.43 -9.29
N LYS A 81 6.92 8.25 -9.89
CA LYS A 81 7.91 8.06 -10.97
C LYS A 81 7.63 8.94 -12.18
N THR A 82 6.36 9.15 -12.52
CA THR A 82 5.96 10.00 -13.65
C THR A 82 6.27 11.47 -13.36
N TYR A 83 5.99 11.95 -12.14
CA TYR A 83 6.34 13.30 -11.72
C TYR A 83 7.85 13.53 -11.69
N GLU A 84 8.61 12.59 -11.12
CA GLU A 84 10.07 12.66 -11.06
C GLU A 84 10.68 12.75 -12.47
N SER A 85 10.31 11.82 -13.37
CA SER A 85 10.84 11.82 -14.74
C SER A 85 10.44 13.06 -15.55
N THR A 86 9.21 13.58 -15.36
CA THR A 86 8.77 14.83 -15.99
C THR A 86 9.56 16.04 -15.46
N GLY A 87 9.81 16.08 -14.15
CA GLY A 87 10.62 17.11 -13.51
C GLY A 87 12.07 17.12 -14.00
N GLU A 88 12.67 15.95 -14.15
CA GLU A 88 14.00 15.78 -14.74
C GLU A 88 14.04 16.25 -16.19
N ALA A 89 13.07 15.83 -17.02
CA ALA A 89 12.98 16.24 -18.42
C ALA A 89 12.82 17.77 -18.57
N LEU A 90 12.01 18.40 -17.70
CA LEU A 90 11.85 19.85 -17.69
C LEU A 90 13.14 20.56 -17.28
N THR A 91 13.87 20.01 -16.30
CA THR A 91 15.16 20.55 -15.86
C THR A 91 16.21 20.47 -16.97
N ILE A 92 16.28 19.35 -17.68
CA ILE A 92 17.18 19.17 -18.84
C ILE A 92 16.82 20.19 -19.93
N ALA A 93 15.54 20.26 -20.33
CA ALA A 93 15.08 21.18 -21.37
C ALA A 93 15.35 22.66 -21.01
N TRP A 94 15.17 23.02 -19.73
CA TRP A 94 15.49 24.36 -19.25
C TRP A 94 16.99 24.65 -19.30
N ASN A 95 17.82 23.72 -18.83
CA ASN A 95 19.28 23.88 -18.87
C ASN A 95 19.78 24.03 -20.30
N ASP A 96 19.31 23.18 -21.22
CA ASP A 96 19.63 23.23 -22.64
C ASP A 96 19.23 24.58 -23.25
N PHE A 97 17.99 25.03 -23.00
CA PHE A 97 17.51 26.32 -23.46
C PHE A 97 18.32 27.48 -22.88
N SER A 98 18.60 27.47 -21.58
CA SER A 98 19.36 28.54 -20.92
C SER A 98 20.80 28.63 -21.42
N SER A 99 21.43 27.49 -21.76
CA SER A 99 22.77 27.45 -22.34
C SER A 99 22.84 28.05 -23.74
N GLN A 100 21.73 28.02 -24.50
CA GLN A 100 21.64 28.66 -25.81
C GLN A 100 21.48 30.18 -25.72
N LEU A 101 21.09 30.70 -24.54
CA LEU A 101 20.91 32.12 -24.29
C LEU A 101 22.21 32.84 -23.85
N GLY A 102 23.28 32.11 -23.51
CA GLY A 102 24.57 32.70 -23.11
C GLY A 102 25.56 31.72 -22.53
#